data_AF-A0A4U3MEQ5-F1
#
_entry.id   AF-A0A4U3MEQ5-F1
#
_cell.length_a   1.000
_cell.length_b   1.000
_cell.length_c   1.000
_cell.angle_alpha   90.00
_cell.angle_beta   90.00
_cell.angle_gamma   90.00
#
_symmetry.space_group_name_H-M   'P 1'
#
loop_
_entity.id
_entity.type
_entity.pdbx_description
1 polymer ?
#
loop_
_entity_poly.entity_id
_entity_poly.type
_entity_poly.pdbx_seq_one_letter_code
_entity_poly.pdbx_strand_id
1 'polypeptide(L)'
;MNQRPWTGIAVSALSVAVMAGVGVALWDSLPDLVVTRDPTPTRAGSAVPKLVAVAATPGVLLVIAGVMVASTKLGNRLKPHVDPRLVASPDAQVRTMNTLFTLLPLFLIVVHTGFLLTAAGHGFPLERAVAVGFGVLLMGLGNVLPKIAPSAVGPDDARGRWALAWQRSQRWGGVAMVALGAVCAVAAFWVPPMLAAVGSAALVAVIFGVMLLRAAVRTR
;
A
#
# COMPACT_ATOMS: atom_id res chain seq x y z
N MET A 1 -14.84 -23.61 -3.32
CA MET A 1 -13.36 -23.69 -3.26
C MET A 1 -12.85 -22.64 -2.29
N ASN A 2 -12.00 -23.02 -1.34
CA ASN A 2 -11.45 -22.11 -0.32
C ASN A 2 -10.38 -21.23 -0.98
N GLN A 3 -10.79 -20.16 -1.68
CA GLN A 3 -9.88 -19.31 -2.43
C GLN A 3 -8.98 -18.55 -1.45
N ARG A 4 -7.70 -18.90 -1.41
CA ARG A 4 -6.67 -18.18 -0.64
C ARG A 4 -5.92 -17.23 -1.59
N PRO A 5 -5.39 -16.09 -1.10
CA PRO A 5 -4.65 -15.14 -1.93
C PRO A 5 -3.21 -15.63 -2.21
N TRP A 6 -3.09 -16.78 -2.88
CA TRP A 6 -1.80 -17.46 -3.11
C TRP A 6 -0.83 -16.62 -3.93
N THR A 7 -1.30 -15.92 -4.96
CA THR A 7 -0.45 -15.05 -5.78
C THR A 7 0.22 -13.98 -4.93
N GLY A 8 -0.56 -13.27 -4.11
CA GLY A 8 -0.03 -12.24 -3.23
C GLY A 8 0.93 -12.81 -2.17
N ILE A 9 0.60 -13.98 -1.59
CA ILE A 9 1.49 -14.66 -0.63
C ILE A 9 2.83 -15.01 -1.27
N ALA A 10 2.80 -15.59 -2.49
CA ALA A 10 4.00 -15.97 -3.21
C ALA A 10 4.86 -14.74 -3.56
N VAL A 11 4.26 -13.66 -4.05
CA VAL A 11 4.97 -12.41 -4.36
C VAL A 11 5.56 -11.80 -3.08
N SER A 12 4.84 -11.78 -1.97
CA SER A 12 5.34 -11.29 -0.69
C SER A 12 6.54 -12.11 -0.20
N ALA A 13 6.46 -13.44 -0.24
CA ALA A 13 7.57 -14.31 0.16
C ALA A 13 8.80 -14.13 -0.72
N LEU A 14 8.61 -14.05 -2.04
CA LEU A 14 9.68 -13.77 -2.98
C LEU A 14 10.29 -12.39 -2.73
N SER A 15 9.47 -11.39 -2.41
CA SER A 15 9.93 -10.02 -2.11
C SER A 15 10.83 -9.99 -0.86
N VAL A 16 10.48 -10.75 0.19
CA VAL A 16 11.34 -10.90 1.37
C VAL A 16 12.67 -11.55 0.99
N ALA A 17 12.65 -12.60 0.17
CA ALA A 17 13.86 -13.26 -0.31
C ALA A 17 14.74 -12.30 -1.15
N VAL A 18 14.13 -11.47 -2.01
CA VAL A 18 14.84 -10.44 -2.78
C VAL A 18 15.45 -9.39 -1.85
N MET A 19 14.71 -8.89 -0.87
CA MET A 19 15.24 -7.91 0.10
C MET A 19 16.41 -8.48 0.90
N ALA A 20 16.32 -9.75 1.32
CA ALA A 20 17.40 -10.46 1.99
C ALA A 20 18.62 -10.62 1.06
N GLY A 21 18.40 -11.01 -0.20
CA GLY A 21 19.45 -11.12 -1.20
C GLY A 21 20.18 -9.80 -1.46
N VAL A 22 19.43 -8.69 -1.56
CA VAL A 22 20.01 -7.34 -1.68
C VAL A 22 20.80 -6.97 -0.42
N GLY A 23 20.27 -7.30 0.76
CA GLY A 23 20.96 -7.08 2.04
C GLY A 23 22.30 -7.81 2.13
N VAL A 24 22.34 -9.07 1.68
CA VAL A 24 23.56 -9.87 1.60
C VAL A 24 24.52 -9.31 0.55
N ALA A 25 24.03 -8.98 -0.64
CA ALA A 25 24.86 -8.50 -1.75
C ALA A 25 25.55 -7.16 -1.45
N LEU A 26 24.91 -6.28 -0.67
CA LEU A 26 25.46 -4.98 -0.28
C LEU A 26 26.13 -4.97 1.10
N TRP A 27 26.16 -6.11 1.80
CA TRP A 27 26.55 -6.17 3.21
C TRP A 27 27.91 -5.54 3.51
N ASP A 28 28.90 -5.88 2.68
CA ASP A 28 30.28 -5.41 2.84
C ASP A 28 30.48 -3.97 2.35
N SER A 29 29.54 -3.45 1.55
CA SER A 29 29.55 -2.06 1.07
C SER A 29 28.85 -1.10 2.03
N LEU A 30 28.07 -1.62 2.98
CA LEU A 30 27.33 -0.80 3.94
C LEU A 30 28.23 -0.40 5.13
N PRO A 31 28.18 0.86 5.56
CA PRO A 31 28.85 1.29 6.79
C PRO A 31 28.21 0.62 8.01
N ASP A 32 28.98 0.39 9.08
CA ASP A 32 28.46 -0.24 10.31
C ASP A 32 27.33 0.56 10.96
N LEU A 33 27.38 1.89 10.83
CA LEU A 33 26.30 2.81 11.19
C LEU A 33 25.75 3.48 9.93
N VAL A 34 24.49 3.22 9.65
CA VAL A 34 23.76 3.81 8.52
C VAL A 34 23.03 5.06 9.00
N VAL A 35 23.37 6.22 8.43
CA VAL A 35 22.69 7.49 8.72
C VAL A 35 21.26 7.44 8.20
N THR A 36 20.29 7.69 9.08
CA THR A 36 18.85 7.73 8.76
C THR A 36 18.29 9.14 8.77
N ARG A 37 19.03 10.08 9.36
CA ARG A 37 18.70 11.50 9.37
C ARG A 37 19.96 12.32 9.52
N ASP A 38 20.10 13.29 8.63
CA ASP A 38 21.22 14.22 8.69
C ASP A 38 21.14 15.14 9.91
N PRO A 39 22.30 15.54 10.46
CA PRO A 39 22.35 16.55 11.50
C PRO A 39 21.89 17.91 10.95
N THR A 40 21.25 18.68 11.82
CA THR A 40 20.90 20.09 11.57
C THR A 40 21.52 20.95 12.69
N PRO A 41 21.64 22.28 12.53
CA PRO A 41 22.25 23.14 13.55
C PRO A 41 21.62 23.00 14.96
N THR A 42 20.35 22.63 15.02
CA THR A 42 19.57 22.53 16.27
C THR A 42 19.33 21.08 16.71
N ARG A 43 19.77 20.08 15.93
CA ARG A 43 19.48 18.67 16.22
C ARG A 43 20.57 17.76 15.67
N ALA A 44 21.17 16.95 16.55
CA ALA A 44 22.10 15.88 16.17
C ALA A 44 21.46 14.93 15.13
N GLY A 45 22.29 14.35 14.25
CA GLY A 45 21.85 13.33 13.30
C GLY A 45 21.40 12.05 14.00
N SER A 46 20.80 11.12 13.26
CA SER A 46 20.53 9.77 13.76
C SER A 46 21.07 8.72 12.81
N ALA A 47 21.63 7.67 13.39
CA ALA A 47 22.12 6.51 12.68
C ALA A 47 21.64 5.24 13.38
N VAL A 48 21.56 4.15 12.62
CA VAL A 48 21.20 2.83 13.13
C VAL A 48 22.28 1.82 12.73
N PRO A 49 22.46 0.72 13.48
CA PRO A 49 23.32 -0.37 13.05
C PRO A 49 22.90 -0.91 11.68
N LYS A 50 23.87 -1.29 10.84
CA LYS A 50 23.57 -1.81 9.49
C LYS A 50 22.60 -2.97 9.47
N LEU A 51 22.64 -3.85 10.47
CA LEU A 51 21.69 -4.95 10.61
C LEU A 51 20.25 -4.44 10.72
N VAL A 52 20.02 -3.36 11.47
CA VAL A 52 18.69 -2.74 11.61
C VAL A 52 18.25 -2.13 10.30
N ALA A 53 19.14 -1.41 9.61
CA ALA A 53 18.86 -0.86 8.28
C ALA A 53 18.47 -1.93 7.26
N VAL A 54 19.16 -3.07 7.23
CA VAL A 54 18.89 -4.20 6.33
C VAL A 54 17.62 -4.97 6.73
N ALA A 55 17.33 -5.12 8.02
CA ALA A 55 16.20 -5.91 8.49
C ALA A 55 14.88 -5.12 8.59
N ALA A 56 14.92 -3.79 8.64
CA ALA A 56 13.74 -2.96 8.91
C ALA A 56 12.62 -3.16 7.89
N THR A 57 12.89 -2.98 6.60
CA THR A 57 11.87 -3.09 5.54
C THR A 57 11.27 -4.49 5.40
N PRO A 58 12.07 -5.59 5.33
CA PRO A 58 11.48 -6.93 5.32
C PRO A 58 10.73 -7.22 6.63
N GLY A 59 11.22 -6.73 7.77
CA GLY A 59 10.50 -6.82 9.06
C GLY A 59 9.14 -6.14 9.02
N VAL A 60 9.04 -4.94 8.45
CA VAL A 60 7.76 -4.23 8.25
C VAL A 60 6.80 -5.05 7.39
N LEU A 61 7.27 -5.66 6.30
CA LEU A 61 6.44 -6.52 5.47
C LEU A 61 5.91 -7.74 6.25
N LEU A 62 6.75 -8.37 7.06
CA LEU A 62 6.35 -9.49 7.92
C LEU A 62 5.33 -9.06 8.98
N VAL A 63 5.50 -7.88 9.59
CA VAL A 63 4.53 -7.30 10.54
C VAL A 63 3.19 -7.06 9.84
N ILE A 64 3.19 -6.46 8.65
CA ILE A 64 1.98 -6.25 7.86
C ILE A 64 1.29 -7.59 7.56
N ALA A 65 2.04 -8.61 7.12
CA ALA A 65 1.51 -9.94 6.88
C ALA A 65 0.88 -10.54 8.15
N GLY A 66 1.55 -10.41 9.31
CA GLY A 66 1.04 -10.85 10.61
C GLY A 66 -0.25 -10.14 11.01
N VAL A 67 -0.30 -8.81 10.89
CA VAL A 67 -1.50 -8.00 11.15
C VAL A 67 -2.64 -8.45 10.25
N MET A 68 -2.39 -8.64 8.96
CA MET A 68 -3.43 -9.06 8.01
C MET A 68 -3.98 -10.46 8.30
N VAL A 69 -3.12 -11.40 8.71
CA VAL A 69 -3.55 -12.73 9.17
C VAL A 69 -4.42 -12.60 10.43
N ALA A 70 -4.02 -11.77 11.39
CA ALA A 70 -4.79 -11.50 12.60
C ALA A 70 -6.15 -10.86 12.28
N SER A 71 -6.18 -9.82 11.43
CA SER A 71 -7.39 -9.14 10.97
C SER A 71 -8.33 -10.09 10.23
N THR A 72 -7.81 -11.00 9.41
CA THR A 72 -8.64 -11.99 8.70
C THR A 72 -9.25 -13.00 9.68
N LYS A 73 -8.48 -13.49 10.65
CA LYS A 73 -9.00 -14.38 11.71
C LYS A 73 -10.07 -13.68 12.54
N LEU A 74 -9.83 -12.43 12.95
CA LEU A 74 -10.78 -11.63 13.70
C LEU A 74 -12.05 -11.37 12.88
N GLY A 75 -11.91 -10.96 11.62
CA GLY A 75 -13.02 -10.74 10.70
C GLY A 75 -13.88 -11.99 10.50
N ASN A 76 -13.27 -13.17 10.36
CA ASN A 76 -14.00 -14.44 10.25
C ASN A 76 -14.78 -14.79 11.52
N ARG A 77 -14.25 -14.46 12.71
CA ARG A 77 -14.95 -14.64 13.99
C ARG A 77 -16.11 -13.67 14.17
N LEU A 78 -15.95 -12.44 13.69
CA LEU A 78 -16.98 -11.41 13.78
C LEU A 78 -18.04 -11.51 12.67
N LYS A 79 -17.75 -12.23 11.58
CA LYS A 79 -18.64 -12.38 10.42
C LYS A 79 -20.10 -12.74 10.78
N PRO A 80 -20.41 -13.63 11.74
CA PRO A 80 -21.79 -13.92 12.12
C PRO A 80 -22.54 -12.74 12.76
N HIS A 81 -21.83 -11.74 13.26
CA HIS A 81 -22.37 -10.60 14.01
C HIS A 81 -22.41 -9.31 13.17
N VAL A 82 -21.94 -9.35 11.92
CA VAL A 82 -21.86 -8.19 11.04
C VAL A 82 -22.81 -8.39 9.87
N ASP A 83 -23.56 -7.34 9.53
CA ASP A 83 -24.44 -7.33 8.37
C ASP A 83 -23.64 -7.67 7.09
N PRO A 84 -23.98 -8.76 6.36
CA PRO A 84 -23.22 -9.21 5.20
C PRO A 84 -23.18 -8.16 4.07
N ARG A 85 -24.11 -7.19 4.06
CA ARG A 85 -24.13 -6.08 3.09
C ARG A 85 -23.00 -5.07 3.33
N LEU A 86 -22.42 -5.06 4.53
CA LEU A 86 -21.31 -4.18 4.91
C LEU A 86 -19.93 -4.85 4.74
N VAL A 87 -19.90 -6.13 4.38
CA VAL A 87 -18.67 -6.91 4.23
C VAL A 87 -18.46 -7.25 2.76
N ALA A 88 -17.20 -7.19 2.30
CA ALA A 88 -16.84 -7.60 0.95
C ALA A 88 -17.16 -9.09 0.71
N SER A 89 -17.52 -9.43 -0.52
CA SER A 89 -17.67 -10.83 -0.92
C SER A 89 -16.33 -11.59 -0.78
N PRO A 90 -16.34 -12.92 -0.59
CA PRO A 90 -15.12 -13.71 -0.50
C PRO A 90 -14.17 -13.49 -1.69
N ASP A 91 -14.71 -13.45 -2.91
CA ASP A 91 -13.92 -13.23 -4.13
C ASP A 91 -13.31 -11.81 -4.17
N ALA A 92 -14.07 -10.80 -3.74
CA ALA A 92 -13.59 -9.43 -3.64
C ALA A 92 -12.48 -9.31 -2.57
N GLN A 93 -12.62 -10.01 -1.45
CA GLN A 93 -11.62 -10.06 -0.40
C GLN A 93 -10.32 -10.70 -0.89
N VAL A 94 -10.39 -11.87 -1.53
CA VAL A 94 -9.21 -12.56 -2.09
C VAL A 94 -8.52 -11.71 -3.15
N ARG A 95 -9.29 -11.08 -4.04
CA ARG A 95 -8.75 -10.17 -5.07
C ARG A 95 -8.02 -8.99 -4.45
N THR A 96 -8.62 -8.36 -3.44
CA THR A 96 -8.04 -7.21 -2.73
C THR A 96 -6.77 -7.62 -2.00
N MET A 97 -6.77 -8.76 -1.31
CA MET A 97 -5.60 -9.35 -0.65
C MET A 97 -4.48 -9.66 -1.65
N ASN A 98 -4.79 -10.34 -2.75
CA ASN A 98 -3.80 -10.61 -3.80
C ASN A 98 -3.17 -9.33 -4.33
N THR A 99 -3.97 -8.29 -4.53
CA THR A 99 -3.49 -7.01 -5.06
C THR A 99 -2.58 -6.30 -4.06
N LEU A 100 -3.02 -6.18 -2.80
CA LEU A 100 -2.23 -5.57 -1.73
C LEU A 100 -0.92 -6.32 -1.52
N PHE A 101 -0.95 -7.65 -1.39
CA PHE A 101 0.22 -8.49 -1.22
C PHE A 101 1.04 -8.71 -2.50
N THR A 102 0.65 -8.10 -3.62
CA THR A 102 1.50 -8.02 -4.81
C THR A 102 2.17 -6.66 -4.88
N LEU A 103 1.39 -5.58 -4.83
CA LEU A 103 1.90 -4.23 -5.07
C LEU A 103 2.72 -3.68 -3.90
N LEU A 104 2.26 -3.91 -2.66
CA LEU A 104 2.94 -3.36 -1.50
C LEU A 104 4.34 -3.95 -1.29
N PRO A 105 4.56 -5.28 -1.37
CA PRO A 105 5.91 -5.84 -1.30
C PRO A 105 6.83 -5.34 -2.41
N LEU A 106 6.32 -5.21 -3.65
CA LEU A 106 7.10 -4.68 -4.77
C LEU A 106 7.52 -3.22 -4.53
N PHE A 107 6.61 -2.39 -4.01
CA PHE A 107 6.94 -1.04 -3.59
C PHE A 107 8.00 -1.03 -2.48
N LEU A 108 7.86 -1.90 -1.48
CA LEU A 108 8.85 -2.03 -0.41
C LEU A 108 10.21 -2.51 -0.90
N ILE A 109 10.29 -3.31 -1.97
CA ILE A 109 11.58 -3.68 -2.59
C ILE A 109 12.26 -2.42 -3.12
N VAL A 110 11.52 -1.54 -3.82
CA VAL A 110 12.07 -0.29 -4.36
C VAL A 110 12.62 0.59 -3.24
N VAL A 111 11.86 0.75 -2.16
CA VAL A 111 12.29 1.53 -0.98
C VAL A 111 13.53 0.90 -0.35
N HIS A 112 13.50 -0.42 -0.10
CA HIS A 112 14.59 -1.15 0.56
C HIS A 112 15.88 -1.11 -0.24
N THR A 113 15.82 -1.52 -1.51
CA THR A 113 16.98 -1.58 -2.40
C THR A 113 17.53 -0.19 -2.65
N GLY A 114 16.68 0.79 -2.93
CA GLY A 114 17.14 2.16 -3.16
C GLY A 114 17.81 2.77 -1.93
N PHE A 115 17.25 2.51 -0.74
CA PHE A 115 17.83 2.97 0.52
C PHE A 115 19.21 2.34 0.76
N LEU A 116 19.35 1.01 0.61
CA LEU A 116 20.63 0.34 0.80
C LEU A 116 21.67 0.75 -0.25
N LEU A 117 21.27 0.94 -1.51
CA LEU A 117 22.16 1.45 -2.56
C LEU A 117 22.69 2.84 -2.20
N THR A 118 21.80 3.73 -1.75
CA THR A 118 22.17 5.09 -1.33
C THR A 118 23.10 5.06 -0.12
N ALA A 119 22.79 4.22 0.88
CA ALA A 119 23.61 4.04 2.08
C ALA A 119 25.01 3.46 1.78
N ALA A 120 25.12 2.60 0.76
CA ALA A 120 26.38 2.08 0.24
C ALA A 120 27.16 3.09 -0.63
N GLY A 121 26.64 4.32 -0.81
CA GLY A 121 27.29 5.38 -1.58
C GLY A 121 27.04 5.31 -3.09
N HIS A 122 26.14 4.46 -3.57
CA HIS A 122 25.75 4.46 -4.97
C HIS A 122 24.84 5.64 -5.30
N GLY A 123 25.05 6.26 -6.47
CA GLY A 123 24.24 7.37 -6.99
C GLY A 123 22.84 6.95 -7.47
N PHE A 124 22.05 6.34 -6.58
CA PHE A 124 20.70 5.89 -6.88
C PHE A 124 19.68 7.02 -6.65
N PRO A 125 18.78 7.31 -7.62
CA PRO A 125 17.78 8.36 -7.46
C PRO A 125 16.60 7.90 -6.59
N LEU A 126 16.86 7.68 -5.30
CA LEU A 126 15.92 7.06 -4.34
C LEU A 126 14.55 7.75 -4.33
N GLU A 127 14.51 9.07 -4.15
CA GLU A 127 13.26 9.81 -4.03
C GLU A 127 12.38 9.64 -5.28
N ARG A 128 12.99 9.67 -6.47
CA ARG A 128 12.28 9.48 -7.75
C ARG A 128 11.75 8.05 -7.86
N ALA A 129 12.58 7.06 -7.52
CA ALA A 129 12.17 5.66 -7.55
C ALA A 129 10.99 5.39 -6.60
N VAL A 130 11.04 5.95 -5.39
CA VAL A 130 9.94 5.86 -4.41
C VAL A 130 8.68 6.56 -4.91
N ALA A 131 8.77 7.76 -5.47
CA ALA A 131 7.61 8.48 -5.99
C ALA A 131 6.94 7.75 -7.16
N VAL A 132 7.73 7.19 -8.08
CA VAL A 132 7.22 6.36 -9.19
C VAL A 132 6.60 5.07 -8.66
N GLY A 133 7.28 4.37 -7.75
CA GLY A 133 6.77 3.15 -7.13
C GLY A 133 5.45 3.38 -6.37
N PHE A 134 5.35 4.50 -5.66
CA PHE A 134 4.13 4.91 -4.96
C PHE A 134 2.99 5.22 -5.96
N GLY A 135 3.29 5.91 -7.06
CA GLY A 135 2.32 6.12 -8.14
C GLY A 135 1.78 4.81 -8.73
N VAL A 136 2.66 3.82 -8.97
CA VAL A 136 2.27 2.48 -9.45
C VAL A 136 1.41 1.74 -8.42
N LEU A 137 1.76 1.84 -7.14
CA LEU A 137 0.94 1.28 -6.05
C LEU A 137 -0.47 1.89 -6.07
N LEU A 138 -0.60 3.21 -6.16
CA LEU A 138 -1.90 3.89 -6.23
C LEU A 138 -2.72 3.47 -7.46
N MET A 139 -2.08 3.34 -8.63
CA MET A 139 -2.73 2.86 -9.84
C MET A 139 -3.32 1.45 -9.65
N GLY A 140 -2.52 0.53 -9.11
CA GLY A 140 -2.99 -0.84 -8.91
C GLY A 140 -4.10 -0.93 -7.84
N LEU A 141 -4.03 -0.16 -6.76
CA LEU A 141 -5.10 -0.06 -5.77
C LEU A 141 -6.37 0.55 -6.37
N GLY A 142 -6.24 1.60 -7.19
CA GLY A 142 -7.36 2.30 -7.82
C GLY A 142 -8.12 1.41 -8.79
N ASN A 143 -7.39 0.57 -9.52
CA ASN A 143 -7.96 -0.43 -10.42
C ASN A 143 -8.75 -1.53 -9.69
N VAL A 144 -8.49 -1.77 -8.40
CA VAL A 144 -9.19 -2.81 -7.61
C VAL A 144 -10.34 -2.26 -6.80
N LEU A 145 -10.28 -1.00 -6.40
CA LEU A 145 -11.34 -0.32 -5.65
C LEU A 145 -12.77 -0.56 -6.22
N PRO A 146 -13.05 -0.41 -7.54
CA PRO A 146 -14.39 -0.66 -8.09
C PRO A 146 -14.86 -2.11 -8.05
N LYS A 147 -13.95 -3.05 -7.76
CA LYS A 147 -14.19 -4.49 -7.77
C LYS A 147 -14.52 -5.02 -6.38
N ILE A 148 -14.58 -4.16 -5.37
CA ILE A 148 -14.93 -4.50 -3.99
C ILE A 148 -16.46 -4.54 -3.85
N ALA A 149 -17.06 -5.64 -4.32
CA ALA A 149 -18.50 -5.86 -4.19
C ALA A 149 -18.87 -6.39 -2.79
N PRO A 150 -20.01 -5.97 -2.22
CA PRO A 150 -20.52 -6.52 -0.97
C PRO A 150 -20.97 -7.99 -1.13
N SER A 151 -21.03 -8.72 -0.01
CA SER A 151 -21.37 -10.16 -0.03
C SER A 151 -22.85 -10.46 -0.23
N ALA A 152 -23.72 -9.49 0.04
CA ALA A 152 -25.14 -9.52 -0.25
C ALA A 152 -25.58 -8.18 -0.83
N VAL A 153 -26.52 -8.20 -1.79
CA VAL A 153 -27.02 -7.02 -2.48
C VAL A 153 -28.56 -7.03 -2.43
N GLY A 154 -29.17 -5.92 -1.99
CA GLY A 154 -30.62 -5.71 -2.02
C GLY A 154 -30.97 -4.27 -1.60
N PRO A 155 -31.90 -3.57 -2.27
CA PRO A 155 -32.23 -2.17 -1.98
C PRO A 155 -33.30 -1.98 -0.88
N ASP A 156 -33.75 -3.07 -0.27
CA ASP A 156 -34.97 -3.14 0.55
C ASP A 156 -34.93 -2.24 1.80
N ASP A 157 -33.74 -1.84 2.24
CA ASP A 157 -33.54 -0.94 3.37
C ASP A 157 -32.42 0.09 3.16
N ALA A 158 -32.26 1.00 4.14
CA ALA A 158 -31.26 2.06 4.10
C ALA A 158 -29.81 1.54 4.01
N ARG A 159 -29.51 0.38 4.61
CA ARG A 159 -28.15 -0.22 4.57
C ARG A 159 -27.84 -0.76 3.19
N GLY A 160 -28.82 -1.41 2.55
CA GLY A 160 -28.74 -1.88 1.18
C GLY A 160 -28.53 -0.74 0.17
N ARG A 161 -29.32 0.34 0.29
CA ARG A 161 -29.14 1.55 -0.52
C ARG A 161 -27.76 2.18 -0.34
N TRP A 162 -27.27 2.23 0.90
CA TRP A 162 -25.94 2.75 1.20
C TRP A 162 -24.82 1.89 0.63
N ALA A 163 -24.88 0.57 0.79
CA ALA A 163 -23.88 -0.35 0.23
C ALA A 163 -23.77 -0.22 -1.30
N LEU A 164 -24.91 -0.09 -1.99
CA LEU A 164 -24.96 0.17 -3.43
C LEU A 164 -24.41 1.55 -3.81
N ALA A 165 -24.75 2.60 -3.05
CA ALA A 165 -24.24 3.94 -3.28
C ALA A 165 -22.72 4.03 -3.08
N TRP A 166 -22.19 3.34 -2.06
CA TRP A 166 -20.77 3.18 -1.79
C TRP A 166 -20.05 2.41 -2.92
N GLN A 167 -20.59 1.27 -3.34
CA GLN A 167 -20.02 0.51 -4.46
C GLN A 167 -19.98 1.34 -5.76
N ARG A 168 -21.00 2.18 -6.02
CA ARG A 168 -20.98 3.09 -7.17
C ARG A 168 -19.93 4.20 -7.01
N SER A 169 -19.71 4.73 -5.81
CA SER A 169 -18.70 5.77 -5.58
C SER A 169 -17.27 5.24 -5.74
N GLN A 170 -17.03 3.96 -5.43
CA GLN A 170 -15.75 3.28 -5.66
C GLN A 170 -15.30 3.26 -7.13
N ARG A 171 -16.22 3.30 -8.10
CA ARG A 171 -15.85 3.41 -9.53
C ARG A 171 -15.18 4.74 -9.83
N TRP A 172 -15.78 5.83 -9.38
CA TRP A 172 -15.21 7.15 -9.55
C TRP A 172 -13.91 7.28 -8.74
N GLY A 173 -13.92 6.83 -7.49
CA GLY A 173 -12.73 6.87 -6.64
C GLY A 173 -11.56 6.05 -7.20
N GLY A 174 -11.86 4.89 -7.79
CA GLY A 174 -10.86 4.03 -8.42
C GLY A 174 -10.19 4.72 -9.60
N VAL A 175 -10.98 5.32 -10.51
CA VAL A 175 -10.44 6.10 -11.64
C VAL A 175 -9.64 7.31 -11.15
N ALA A 176 -10.14 8.05 -10.17
CA ALA A 176 -9.43 9.19 -9.60
C ALA A 176 -8.09 8.77 -8.98
N MET A 177 -8.05 7.64 -8.27
CA MET A 177 -6.82 7.12 -7.66
C MET A 177 -5.83 6.60 -8.70
N VAL A 178 -6.30 5.99 -9.80
CA VAL A 178 -5.45 5.64 -10.94
C VAL A 178 -4.84 6.88 -11.58
N ALA A 179 -5.66 7.89 -11.88
CA ALA A 179 -5.19 9.14 -12.47
C ALA A 179 -4.17 9.84 -11.55
N LEU A 180 -4.45 9.89 -10.24
CA LEU A 180 -3.54 10.43 -9.25
C LEU A 180 -2.21 9.68 -9.20
N GLY A 181 -2.24 8.34 -9.24
CA GLY A 181 -1.04 7.52 -9.29
C GLY A 181 -0.20 7.77 -10.55
N ALA A 182 -0.84 7.91 -11.71
CA ALA A 182 -0.17 8.25 -12.96
C ALA A 182 0.46 9.66 -12.90
N VAL A 183 -0.29 10.64 -12.40
CA VAL A 183 0.22 12.01 -12.19
C VAL A 183 1.41 12.00 -11.21
N CYS A 184 1.34 11.27 -10.10
CA CYS A 184 2.44 11.12 -9.15
C CYS A 184 3.70 10.58 -9.83
N ALA A 185 3.56 9.50 -10.61
CA ALA A 185 4.69 8.87 -11.29
C ALA A 185 5.33 9.80 -12.34
N VAL A 186 4.53 10.54 -13.10
CA VAL A 186 5.04 11.49 -14.12
C VAL A 186 5.63 12.74 -13.46
N ALA A 187 4.97 13.29 -12.43
CA ALA A 187 5.41 14.50 -11.74
C ALA A 187 6.77 14.32 -11.05
N ALA A 188 7.14 13.10 -10.67
CA ALA A 188 8.44 12.77 -10.09
C ALA A 188 9.65 13.12 -11.00
N PHE A 189 9.42 13.43 -12.27
CA PHE A 189 10.45 13.85 -13.23
C PHE A 189 10.54 15.38 -13.39
N TRP A 190 9.56 16.15 -12.92
CA TRP A 190 9.43 17.59 -13.17
C TRP A 190 9.33 18.43 -11.90
N VAL A 191 8.92 17.81 -10.79
CA VAL A 191 8.70 18.43 -9.47
C VAL A 191 9.53 17.63 -8.45
N PRO A 192 9.94 18.22 -7.29
CA PRO A 192 10.61 17.45 -6.24
C PRO A 192 9.83 16.15 -5.93
N PRO A 193 10.44 14.95 -6.09
CA PRO A 193 9.69 13.69 -6.09
C PRO A 193 8.94 13.44 -4.78
N MET A 194 9.54 13.87 -3.66
CA MET A 194 8.90 13.70 -2.35
C MET A 194 7.64 14.58 -2.21
N LEU A 195 7.61 15.77 -2.81
CA LEU A 195 6.39 16.60 -2.85
C LEU A 195 5.30 15.94 -3.68
N ALA A 196 5.65 15.34 -4.82
CA ALA A 196 4.70 14.60 -5.65
C ALA A 196 4.09 13.40 -4.88
N ALA A 197 4.93 12.63 -4.18
CA ALA A 197 4.49 11.47 -3.40
C ALA A 197 3.61 11.87 -2.20
N VAL A 198 4.06 12.83 -1.37
CA VAL A 198 3.34 13.29 -0.18
C VAL A 198 2.04 14.02 -0.57
N GLY A 199 2.08 14.88 -1.58
CA GLY A 199 0.90 15.56 -2.10
C GLY A 199 -0.15 14.56 -2.61
N SER A 200 0.30 13.52 -3.32
CA SER A 200 -0.58 12.44 -3.77
C SER A 200 -1.17 11.66 -2.59
N ALA A 201 -0.37 11.34 -1.57
CA ALA A 201 -0.85 10.67 -0.36
C ALA A 201 -1.94 11.51 0.36
N ALA A 202 -1.78 12.83 0.45
CA ALA A 202 -2.79 13.72 1.02
C ALA A 202 -4.08 13.74 0.19
N LEU A 203 -3.98 13.75 -1.14
CA LEU A 203 -5.14 13.75 -2.05
C LEU A 203 -5.93 12.43 -2.02
N VAL A 204 -5.32 11.31 -1.62
CA VAL A 204 -6.05 10.05 -1.40
C VAL A 204 -7.16 10.23 -0.35
N ALA A 205 -6.89 10.95 0.75
CA ALA A 205 -7.91 11.23 1.76
C ALA A 205 -9.09 12.05 1.19
N VAL A 206 -8.80 13.00 0.30
CA VAL A 206 -9.83 13.78 -0.41
C VAL A 206 -10.68 12.88 -1.31
N ILE A 207 -10.07 11.94 -2.04
CA ILE A 207 -10.80 10.98 -2.89
C ILE A 207 -11.78 10.17 -2.03
N PHE A 208 -11.31 9.62 -0.89
CA PHE A 208 -12.18 8.87 0.03
C PHE A 208 -13.29 9.75 0.65
N GLY A 209 -12.98 11.00 1.01
CA GLY A 209 -13.97 11.97 1.48
C GLY A 209 -15.07 12.23 0.45
N VAL A 210 -14.69 12.46 -0.80
CA VAL A 210 -15.65 12.63 -1.91
C VAL A 210 -16.46 11.36 -2.16
N MET A 211 -15.85 10.18 -2.06
CA MET A 211 -16.57 8.91 -2.18
C MET A 211 -17.65 8.75 -1.10
N LEU A 212 -17.33 9.11 0.15
CA LEU A 212 -18.25 9.07 1.28
C LEU A 212 -19.39 10.07 1.09
N LEU A 213 -19.07 11.32 0.72
CA LEU A 213 -20.07 12.35 0.43
C LEU A 213 -21.02 11.91 -0.69
N ARG A 214 -20.49 11.37 -1.79
CA ARG A 214 -21.29 10.87 -2.91
C ARG A 214 -22.17 9.69 -2.52
N ALA A 215 -21.71 8.82 -1.63
CA ALA A 215 -22.53 7.73 -1.12
C ALA A 215 -23.67 8.28 -0.23
N ALA A 216 -23.36 9.20 0.68
CA ALA A 216 -24.32 9.79 1.61
C ALA A 216 -25.44 10.61 0.91
N VAL A 217 -25.10 11.38 -0.13
CA VAL A 217 -26.08 12.18 -0.89
C VAL A 217 -27.06 11.29 -1.66
N ARG A 218 -26.63 10.11 -2.14
CA ARG A 218 -27.46 9.19 -2.93
C ARG A 218 -28.35 8.27 -2.10
N THR A 219 -28.19 8.29 -0.78
CA THR A 219 -28.99 7.47 0.15
C THR A 219 -30.13 8.23 0.83
N ARG A 220 -30.13 9.56 0.70
CA ARG A 220 -31.27 10.43 1.03
C ARG A 220 -32.29 10.35 -0.09
#